data_AF-A0A382V9C0-F1
#
_entry.id   AF-A0A382V9C0-F1
#
_cell.length_a   1.000
_cell.length_b   1.000
_cell.length_c   1.000
_cell.angle_alpha   90.00
_cell.angle_beta   90.00
_cell.angle_gamma   90.00
#
_symmetry.space_group_name_H-M   'P 1'
#
loop_
_entity.id
_entity.type
_entity.pdbx_description
1 polymer ?
#
loop_
_entity_poly.entity_id
_entity_poly.type
_entity_poly.pdbx_seq_one_letter_code
_entity_poly.pdbx_strand_id
1 'polypeptide(L)'
;LIIAEIISGADTIYAKAEDGIMTGLSKYRQFLGSILTMEGRYTDEKQEFLFRASVNGSIRVKTKNIQFSNNTTYTNSFINTSDPILSEVGIGYLYKIKNNSAIIMELYKKYPLNIPENASLFNVLPPEENSIHLGSFYQIRNKRVGLWNSVNIRGGAYLKELDFTGDKFLDYGATIGIGLEYFSNSQSIDFAFRAGKKESRIANGEYEKYISFHFGFTTGEKWFMKSRRK
;
A
#
# COMPACT_ATOMS: atom_id res chain seq x y z
N LEU A 1 4.70 23.16 28.50
CA LEU A 1 4.28 21.75 28.64
C LEU A 1 3.13 21.49 27.66
N ILE A 2 3.29 20.65 26.63
CA ILE A 2 2.16 20.15 25.81
C ILE A 2 1.48 19.06 26.65
N ILE A 3 0.17 19.13 26.87
CA ILE A 3 -0.53 18.23 27.81
C ILE A 3 -0.95 16.94 27.11
N ALA A 4 -1.32 17.00 25.83
CA ALA A 4 -1.59 15.82 25.02
C ALA A 4 -1.56 16.15 23.52
N GLU A 5 -1.09 15.20 22.72
CA GLU A 5 -1.33 15.08 21.27
C GLU A 5 -2.32 13.92 21.07
N ILE A 6 -3.47 14.21 20.45
CA ILE A 6 -4.51 13.21 20.17
C ILE A 6 -4.68 13.13 18.66
N ILE A 7 -4.52 11.93 18.11
CA ILE A 7 -4.64 11.68 16.67
C ILE A 7 -5.97 10.96 16.42
N SER A 8 -6.80 11.52 15.55
CA SER A 8 -8.09 10.96 15.16
C SER A 8 -8.19 10.95 13.63
N GLY A 9 -7.80 9.84 13.00
CA GLY A 9 -7.76 9.74 11.54
C GLY A 9 -6.68 10.64 10.93
N ALA A 10 -7.07 11.57 10.05
CA ALA A 10 -6.17 12.57 9.46
C ALA A 10 -6.01 13.85 10.32
N ASP A 11 -6.75 13.94 11.42
CA ASP A 11 -6.82 15.12 12.26
C ASP A 11 -5.87 14.98 13.46
N THR A 12 -5.24 16.10 13.82
CA THR A 12 -4.36 16.17 15.00
C THR A 12 -4.82 17.28 15.93
N ILE A 13 -5.01 16.93 17.20
CA ILE A 13 -5.49 17.82 18.26
C ILE A 13 -4.35 18.01 19.26
N TYR A 14 -4.00 19.26 19.50
CA TYR A 14 -3.03 19.64 20.55
C TYR A 14 -3.75 20.44 21.64
N ALA A 15 -3.53 20.06 22.89
CA ALA A 15 -4.03 20.78 24.05
C ALA A 15 -2.87 21.28 24.92
N LYS A 16 -2.89 22.57 25.24
CA LYS A 16 -1.99 23.20 26.22
C LYS A 16 -2.83 23.99 27.21
N ALA A 17 -2.63 23.77 28.51
CA ALA A 17 -3.15 24.64 29.56
C ALA A 17 -1.98 25.42 30.17
N GLU A 18 -2.12 26.74 30.24
CA GLU A 18 -1.16 27.65 30.87
C GLU A 18 -1.99 28.65 31.68
N ASP A 19 -1.69 28.79 32.97
CA ASP A 19 -2.42 29.66 33.92
C ASP A 19 -3.96 29.49 33.92
N GLY A 20 -4.45 28.26 33.74
CA GLY A 20 -5.89 27.93 33.71
C GLY A 20 -6.59 28.22 32.38
N ILE A 21 -5.88 28.75 31.38
CA ILE A 21 -6.40 29.00 30.03
C ILE A 21 -6.11 27.78 29.16
N MET A 22 -7.16 27.12 28.67
CA MET A 22 -7.03 26.03 27.70
C MET A 22 -6.89 26.61 26.29
N THR A 23 -5.75 26.34 25.66
CA THR A 23 -5.56 26.57 24.22
C THR A 23 -5.67 25.23 23.50
N GLY A 24 -6.65 25.13 22.60
CA GLY A 24 -6.82 23.98 21.72
C GLY A 24 -6.39 24.31 20.29
N LEU A 25 -5.69 23.40 19.63
CA LEU A 25 -5.38 23.49 18.20
C LEU A 25 -5.92 22.24 17.50
N SER A 26 -6.80 22.44 16.52
CA SER A 26 -7.29 21.40 15.62
C SER A 26 -6.71 21.62 14.24
N LYS A 27 -6.00 20.63 13.69
CA LYS A 27 -5.40 20.68 12.36
C LYS A 27 -6.10 19.69 11.44
N TYR A 28 -6.74 20.21 10.40
CA TYR A 28 -7.39 19.43 9.35
C TYR A 28 -6.56 19.49 8.08
N ARG A 29 -6.39 18.35 7.40
CA ARG A 29 -5.65 18.25 6.13
C ARG A 29 -6.50 17.55 5.07
N GLN A 30 -6.61 18.17 3.89
CA GLN A 30 -7.22 17.55 2.71
C GLN A 30 -6.15 17.39 1.62
N PHE A 31 -5.97 16.16 1.15
CA PHE A 31 -5.01 15.80 0.13
C PHE A 31 -5.72 15.60 -1.20
N LEU A 32 -5.15 16.18 -2.26
CA LEU A 32 -5.57 15.96 -3.64
C LEU A 32 -4.33 15.69 -4.48
N GLY A 33 -4.35 14.61 -5.26
CA GLY A 33 -3.26 14.26 -6.16
C GLY A 33 -3.75 13.29 -7.22
N SER A 34 -2.88 13.00 -8.17
CA SER A 34 -3.11 12.00 -9.21
C SER A 34 -1.88 11.12 -9.35
N ILE A 35 -2.10 9.90 -9.85
CA ILE A 35 -1.02 8.97 -10.19
C ILE A 35 -1.30 8.47 -11.60
N LEU A 36 -0.29 8.52 -12.46
CA LEU A 36 -0.30 7.89 -13.77
C LEU A 36 0.59 6.66 -13.72
N THR A 37 0.01 5.50 -13.98
CA THR A 37 0.74 4.23 -14.08
C THR A 37 0.68 3.73 -15.51
N MET A 38 1.84 3.37 -16.06
CA MET A 38 1.98 2.67 -17.33
C MET A 38 2.53 1.28 -17.08
N GLU A 39 1.97 0.29 -17.76
CA GLU A 39 2.35 -1.11 -17.63
C GLU A 39 2.43 -1.74 -19.02
N GLY A 40 3.56 -2.37 -19.32
CA GLY A 40 3.79 -3.14 -20.54
C GLY A 40 4.01 -4.60 -20.19
N ARG A 41 3.36 -5.50 -20.93
CA ARG A 41 3.53 -6.95 -20.79
C ARG A 41 3.91 -7.57 -22.12
N TYR A 42 4.90 -8.44 -22.09
CA TYR A 42 5.22 -9.34 -23.19
C TYR A 42 5.02 -10.77 -22.71
N THR A 43 4.13 -11.51 -23.37
CA THR A 43 3.76 -12.87 -22.99
C THR A 43 4.07 -13.82 -24.13
N ASP A 44 4.79 -14.88 -23.81
CA ASP A 44 5.06 -16.04 -24.65
C ASP A 44 4.40 -17.30 -24.02
N GLU A 45 4.58 -18.48 -24.63
CA GLU A 45 3.96 -19.73 -24.18
C GLU A 45 4.27 -20.04 -22.71
N LYS A 46 5.54 -19.94 -22.32
CA LYS A 46 6.01 -20.26 -20.95
C LYS A 46 6.48 -19.07 -20.14
N GLN A 47 6.69 -17.91 -20.77
CA GLN A 47 7.36 -16.78 -20.15
C GLN A 47 6.49 -15.53 -20.25
N GLU A 48 6.53 -14.69 -19.22
CA GLU A 48 5.93 -13.36 -19.26
C GLU A 48 6.88 -12.36 -18.62
N PHE A 49 7.09 -11.25 -19.32
CA PHE A 49 7.86 -10.11 -18.84
C PHE A 49 6.91 -8.95 -18.59
N LEU A 50 7.09 -8.28 -17.46
CA LEU A 50 6.33 -7.12 -17.04
C LEU A 50 7.29 -5.96 -16.86
N PHE A 51 6.95 -4.81 -17.41
CA PHE A 51 7.57 -3.54 -17.07
C PHE A 51 6.49 -2.58 -16.58
N ARG A 52 6.76 -1.87 -15.50
CA ARG A 52 5.83 -0.90 -14.92
C ARG A 52 6.57 0.37 -14.54
N ALA A 53 5.98 1.51 -14.82
CA ALA A 53 6.43 2.80 -14.32
C ALA A 53 5.23 3.62 -13.85
N SER A 54 5.38 4.34 -12.74
CA SER A 54 4.36 5.25 -12.23
C SER A 54 4.95 6.62 -11.92
N VAL A 55 4.17 7.66 -12.20
CA VAL A 55 4.49 9.06 -11.88
C VAL A 55 3.37 9.61 -11.02
N ASN A 56 3.72 10.14 -9.86
CA ASN A 56 2.81 10.92 -9.05
C ASN A 56 2.76 12.33 -9.60
N GLY A 57 1.56 12.82 -9.90
CA GLY A 57 1.32 14.22 -10.20
C GLY A 57 1.51 15.09 -8.95
N SER A 58 1.44 16.40 -9.14
CA SER A 58 1.51 17.36 -8.03
C SER A 58 0.48 17.05 -6.95
N ILE A 59 0.91 17.00 -5.70
CA ILE A 59 0.03 16.81 -4.55
C ILE A 59 -0.28 18.17 -3.97
N ARG A 60 -1.57 18.50 -3.87
CA ARG A 60 -2.08 19.69 -3.21
C ARG A 60 -2.61 19.32 -1.84
N VAL A 61 -2.07 19.95 -0.80
CA VAL A 61 -2.52 19.79 0.58
C VAL A 61 -3.14 21.09 1.06
N LYS A 62 -4.45 21.07 1.31
CA LYS A 62 -5.14 22.15 2.00
C LYS A 62 -5.09 21.87 3.50
N THR A 63 -4.46 22.76 4.26
CA THR A 63 -4.39 22.66 5.72
C THR A 63 -5.25 23.75 6.34
N LYS A 64 -6.15 23.38 7.26
CA LYS A 64 -6.93 24.31 8.07
C LYS A 64 -6.56 24.11 9.54
N ASN A 65 -5.99 25.14 10.14
CA ASN A 65 -5.69 25.20 11.57
C ASN A 65 -6.80 26.01 12.25
N ILE A 66 -7.45 25.41 13.24
CA ILE A 66 -8.43 26.06 14.09
C ILE A 66 -7.84 26.12 15.50
N GLN A 67 -7.54 27.32 15.97
CA GLN A 67 -7.03 27.56 17.31
C GLN A 67 -8.13 28.19 18.16
N PHE A 68 -8.37 27.62 19.34
CA PHE A 68 -9.29 28.14 20.34
C PHE A 68 -8.48 28.64 21.53
N SER A 69 -8.63 29.91 21.89
CA SER A 69 -8.06 30.48 23.11
C SER A 69 -9.02 31.51 23.67
N ASN A 70 -9.36 31.39 24.96
CA ASN A 70 -10.12 32.37 25.72
C ASN A 70 -11.39 32.89 24.98
N ASN A 71 -12.24 31.95 24.51
CA ASN A 71 -13.46 32.19 23.70
C ASN A 71 -13.26 32.77 22.29
N THR A 72 -12.03 32.99 21.84
CA THR A 72 -11.73 33.40 20.46
C THR A 72 -11.32 32.20 19.62
N THR A 73 -11.87 32.11 18.40
CA THR A 73 -11.53 31.06 17.44
C THR A 73 -10.78 31.69 16.27
N TYR A 74 -9.53 31.31 16.10
CA TYR A 74 -8.71 31.70 14.94
C TYR A 74 -8.70 30.57 13.92
N THR A 75 -9.05 30.88 12.69
CA THR A 75 -8.99 29.92 11.58
C THR A 75 -7.97 30.40 10.57
N ASN A 76 -6.92 29.60 10.36
CA ASN A 76 -5.92 29.84 9.33
C ASN A 76 -5.96 28.71 8.30
N SER A 77 -5.92 29.06 7.02
CA SER A 77 -5.90 28.09 5.93
C SER A 77 -4.72 28.33 5.01
N PHE A 78 -4.00 27.27 4.69
CA PHE A 78 -2.84 27.31 3.79
C PHE A 78 -2.96 26.22 2.75
N ILE A 79 -2.40 26.47 1.57
CA ILE A 79 -2.36 25.51 0.48
C ILE A 79 -0.90 25.30 0.13
N ASN A 80 -0.43 24.07 0.29
CA ASN A 80 0.89 23.66 -0.12
C ASN A 80 0.77 22.72 -1.30
N THR A 81 1.72 22.82 -2.24
CA THR A 81 1.80 21.97 -3.41
C THR A 81 3.19 21.36 -3.48
N SER A 82 3.27 20.12 -3.96
CA SER A 82 4.53 19.48 -4.32
C SER A 82 4.64 19.28 -5.81
N ASP A 83 5.88 19.12 -6.28
CA ASP A 83 6.16 18.85 -7.69
C ASP A 83 5.90 17.38 -8.04
N PRO A 84 5.54 17.08 -9.30
CA PRO A 84 5.42 15.71 -9.77
C PRO A 84 6.73 14.95 -9.61
N ILE A 85 6.64 13.67 -9.29
CA ILE A 85 7.82 12.82 -9.10
C ILE A 85 7.56 11.43 -9.66
N LEU A 86 8.61 10.82 -10.23
CA LEU A 86 8.61 9.39 -10.50
C LEU A 86 8.36 8.66 -9.19
N SER A 87 7.36 7.77 -9.14
CA SER A 87 6.94 7.13 -7.91
C SER A 87 7.32 5.66 -7.83
N GLU A 88 7.34 4.97 -8.96
CA GLU A 88 7.68 3.56 -9.01
C GLU A 88 8.26 3.19 -10.38
N VAL A 89 9.27 2.33 -10.36
CA VAL A 89 9.68 1.51 -11.51
C VAL A 89 9.71 0.05 -11.06
N GLY A 90 9.14 -0.83 -11.87
CA GLY A 90 9.02 -2.25 -11.59
C GLY A 90 9.31 -3.10 -12.81
N ILE A 91 9.97 -4.23 -12.58
CA ILE A 91 10.21 -5.28 -13.58
C ILE A 91 9.74 -6.59 -12.97
N GLY A 92 8.95 -7.35 -13.73
CA GLY A 92 8.48 -8.68 -13.35
C GLY A 92 8.85 -9.72 -14.40
N TYR A 93 9.10 -10.93 -13.94
CA TYR A 93 9.29 -12.11 -14.76
C TYR A 93 8.47 -13.26 -14.20
N LEU A 94 7.75 -13.96 -15.07
CA LEU A 94 6.99 -15.15 -14.73
C LEU A 94 7.40 -16.30 -15.63
N TYR A 95 7.65 -17.46 -15.02
CA TYR A 95 7.90 -18.72 -15.70
C TYR A 95 6.81 -19.74 -15.38
N LYS A 96 6.06 -20.16 -16.40
CA LYS A 96 5.03 -21.20 -16.30
C LYS A 96 5.69 -22.57 -16.33
N ILE A 97 5.60 -23.28 -15.21
CA ILE A 97 6.02 -24.68 -15.11
C ILE A 97 4.99 -25.57 -15.83
N LYS A 98 3.71 -25.28 -15.60
CA LYS A 98 2.54 -25.93 -16.22
C LYS A 98 1.43 -24.89 -16.40
N ASN A 99 0.38 -25.26 -17.13
CA ASN A 99 -0.78 -24.37 -17.36
C ASN A 99 -1.48 -23.90 -16.07
N ASN A 100 -1.19 -24.53 -14.93
CA ASN A 100 -1.79 -24.20 -13.65
C ASN A 100 -0.77 -23.86 -12.57
N SER A 101 0.50 -23.62 -12.93
CA SER A 101 1.52 -23.26 -11.94
C SER A 101 2.65 -22.45 -12.53
N ALA A 102 3.08 -21.42 -11.81
CA ALA A 102 4.21 -20.60 -12.23
C ALA A 102 5.04 -20.12 -11.04
N ILE A 103 6.27 -19.73 -11.33
CA ILE A 103 7.16 -18.97 -10.46
C ILE A 103 7.22 -17.54 -10.99
N ILE A 104 7.29 -16.59 -10.08
CA ILE A 104 7.29 -15.15 -10.35
C ILE A 104 8.48 -14.53 -9.62
N MET A 105 9.18 -13.63 -10.28
CA MET A 105 10.17 -12.75 -9.68
C MET A 105 9.82 -11.31 -10.01
N GLU A 106 9.86 -10.43 -9.03
CA GLU A 106 9.59 -9.00 -9.23
C GLU A 106 10.67 -8.17 -8.55
N LEU A 107 11.10 -7.11 -9.24
CA LEU A 107 12.04 -6.11 -8.76
C LEU A 107 11.35 -4.76 -8.80
N TYR A 108 11.43 -4.00 -7.71
CA TYR A 108 10.84 -2.67 -7.63
C TYR A 108 11.82 -1.66 -7.04
N LYS A 109 11.73 -0.43 -7.55
CA LYS A 109 12.24 0.78 -6.93
C LYS A 109 11.08 1.76 -6.77
N LYS A 110 10.72 2.07 -5.53
CA LYS A 110 9.67 3.03 -5.18
C LYS A 110 10.31 4.25 -4.55
N TYR A 111 10.00 5.40 -5.11
CA TYR A 111 10.48 6.68 -4.62
C TYR A 111 9.53 7.22 -3.55
N PRO A 112 10.05 7.98 -2.57
CA PRO A 112 9.24 8.54 -1.51
C PRO A 112 8.18 9.49 -2.09
N LEU A 113 6.99 9.47 -1.48
CA LEU A 113 5.92 10.39 -1.85
C LEU A 113 6.38 11.83 -1.59
N ASN A 114 6.42 12.65 -2.64
CA ASN A 114 6.72 14.07 -2.50
C ASN A 114 5.52 14.80 -1.87
N ILE A 115 5.53 14.92 -0.55
CA ILE A 115 4.54 15.71 0.20
C ILE A 115 5.23 16.93 0.84
N PRO A 116 4.52 18.06 0.98
CA PRO A 116 5.03 19.18 1.76
C PRO A 116 5.42 18.72 3.17
N GLU A 117 6.60 19.12 3.65
CA GLU A 117 7.15 18.67 4.94
C GLU A 117 6.17 18.92 6.10
N ASN A 118 5.53 20.09 6.12
CA ASN A 118 4.52 20.48 7.10
C ASN A 118 3.20 19.68 7.04
N ALA A 119 3.03 18.82 6.03
CA ALA A 119 1.90 17.92 5.83
C ALA A 119 2.23 16.46 6.18
N SER A 120 3.49 16.12 6.41
CA SER A 120 3.89 14.79 6.86
C SER A 120 3.28 14.43 8.22
N LEU A 121 3.12 13.13 8.46
CA LEU A 121 2.72 12.59 9.76
C LEU A 121 3.99 12.38 10.59
N PHE A 122 4.01 12.92 11.81
CA PHE A 122 5.18 12.87 12.71
C PHE A 122 6.48 13.47 12.16
N ASN A 123 6.41 14.34 11.15
CA ASN A 123 7.59 14.87 10.45
C ASN A 123 8.48 13.78 9.82
N VAL A 124 7.89 12.61 9.51
CA VAL A 124 8.58 11.51 8.85
C VAL A 124 8.07 11.37 7.42
N LEU A 125 8.98 11.53 6.45
CA LEU A 125 8.69 11.22 5.06
C LEU A 125 8.67 9.69 4.87
N PRO A 126 7.81 9.18 3.95
CA PRO A 126 7.87 7.78 3.57
C PRO A 126 9.26 7.45 2.98
N PRO A 127 9.77 6.22 3.17
CA PRO A 127 11.09 5.86 2.69
C PRO A 127 11.11 5.63 1.18
N GLU A 128 12.29 5.70 0.59
CA GLU A 128 12.55 5.03 -0.68
C GLU A 128 12.58 3.50 -0.43
N GLU A 129 12.00 2.70 -1.30
CA GLU A 129 11.98 1.24 -1.18
C GLU A 129 12.62 0.60 -2.42
N ASN A 130 13.69 -0.16 -2.23
CA ASN A 130 14.19 -1.11 -3.23
C ASN A 130 13.78 -2.52 -2.79
N SER A 131 13.18 -3.32 -3.67
CA SER A 131 12.71 -4.64 -3.25
C SER A 131 12.80 -5.72 -4.33
N ILE A 132 13.01 -6.95 -3.87
CA ILE A 132 12.93 -8.17 -4.65
C ILE A 132 11.89 -9.10 -4.03
N HIS A 133 11.05 -9.66 -4.88
CA HIS A 133 9.98 -10.58 -4.49
C HIS A 133 10.10 -11.84 -5.33
N LEU A 134 9.95 -12.98 -4.67
CA LEU A 134 9.89 -14.29 -5.32
C LEU A 134 8.59 -14.96 -4.89
N GLY A 135 7.79 -15.35 -5.87
CA GLY A 135 6.48 -15.95 -5.66
C GLY A 135 6.31 -17.22 -6.47
N SER A 136 5.37 -18.05 -6.07
CA SER A 136 4.87 -19.16 -6.85
C SER A 136 3.38 -19.33 -6.59
N PHE A 137 2.68 -19.88 -7.58
CA PHE A 137 1.29 -20.26 -7.41
C PHE A 137 0.99 -21.61 -8.06
N TYR A 138 -0.04 -22.26 -7.53
CA TYR A 138 -0.63 -23.47 -8.08
C TYR A 138 -2.16 -23.34 -8.06
N GLN A 139 -2.79 -23.59 -9.21
CA GLN A 139 -4.23 -23.49 -9.38
C GLN A 139 -4.85 -24.88 -9.58
N ILE A 140 -5.78 -25.25 -8.72
CA ILE A 140 -6.61 -26.44 -8.85
C ILE A 140 -7.91 -26.00 -9.52
N ARG A 141 -8.12 -26.39 -10.78
CA ARG A 141 -9.34 -26.07 -11.52
C ARG A 141 -10.37 -27.18 -11.38
N ASN A 142 -11.60 -26.81 -11.03
CA ASN A 142 -12.74 -27.70 -11.11
C ASN A 142 -13.16 -27.87 -12.58
N LYS A 143 -13.13 -29.11 -13.08
CA LYS A 143 -13.56 -29.43 -14.46
C LYS A 143 -15.09 -29.48 -14.60
N ARG A 144 -15.83 -29.61 -13.50
CA ARG A 144 -17.29 -29.68 -13.50
C ARG A 144 -17.87 -28.29 -13.29
N VAL A 145 -18.96 -28.00 -13.99
CA VAL A 145 -19.78 -26.81 -13.69
C VAL A 145 -20.39 -27.02 -12.29
N GLY A 146 -20.08 -26.13 -11.36
CA GLY A 146 -20.47 -26.26 -9.96
C GLY A 146 -20.30 -24.96 -9.19
N LEU A 147 -20.46 -25.02 -7.86
CA LEU A 147 -20.41 -23.85 -6.99
C LEU A 147 -19.03 -23.18 -6.98
N TRP A 148 -17.95 -23.96 -7.05
CA TRP A 148 -16.58 -23.45 -7.07
C TRP A 148 -15.87 -23.80 -8.37
N ASN A 149 -14.97 -22.90 -8.78
CA ASN A 149 -14.29 -22.94 -10.05
C ASN A 149 -12.80 -23.26 -9.90
N SER A 150 -12.11 -22.58 -8.98
CA SER A 150 -10.70 -22.82 -8.77
C SER A 150 -10.29 -22.58 -7.33
N VAL A 151 -9.31 -23.37 -6.87
CA VAL A 151 -8.57 -23.12 -5.63
C VAL A 151 -7.16 -22.69 -6.03
N ASN A 152 -6.76 -21.52 -5.59
CA ASN A 152 -5.46 -20.92 -5.85
C ASN A 152 -4.62 -21.02 -4.58
N ILE A 153 -3.48 -21.70 -4.64
CA ILE A 153 -2.49 -21.74 -3.56
C ILE A 153 -1.31 -20.88 -3.99
N ARG A 154 -0.86 -19.99 -3.12
CA ARG A 154 0.23 -19.05 -3.38
C ARG A 154 1.24 -19.10 -2.25
N GLY A 155 2.51 -18.93 -2.58
CA GLY A 155 3.58 -18.81 -1.60
C GLY A 155 4.70 -17.94 -2.13
N GLY A 156 5.40 -17.22 -1.26
CA GLY A 156 6.48 -16.36 -1.68
C GLY A 156 7.35 -15.87 -0.54
N ALA A 157 8.38 -15.12 -0.91
CA ALA A 157 9.27 -14.43 -0.01
C ALA A 157 9.67 -13.08 -0.63
N TYR A 158 10.10 -12.16 0.21
CA TYR A 158 10.59 -10.86 -0.22
C TYR A 158 11.75 -10.38 0.63
N LEU A 159 12.51 -9.47 0.04
CA LEU A 159 13.50 -8.64 0.70
C LEU A 159 13.30 -7.20 0.22
N LYS A 160 13.24 -6.27 1.16
CA LYS A 160 13.12 -4.84 0.92
C LYS A 160 14.25 -4.13 1.67
N GLU A 161 14.81 -3.13 1.02
CA GLU A 161 15.64 -2.09 1.63
C GLU A 161 14.79 -0.82 1.69
N LEU A 162 14.66 -0.24 2.88
CA LEU A 162 13.92 0.98 3.15
C LEU A 162 14.92 2.09 3.53
N ASP A 163 15.01 3.13 2.70
CA ASP A 163 15.91 4.27 2.92
C ASP A 163 15.11 5.46 3.48
N PHE A 164 15.32 5.76 4.76
CA PHE A 164 14.77 6.92 5.45
C PHE A 164 15.83 8.00 5.55
N THR A 165 15.90 8.88 4.54
CA THR A 165 16.77 10.07 4.59
C THR A 165 18.26 9.73 4.81
N GLY A 166 18.73 8.62 4.25
CA GLY A 166 20.11 8.13 4.34
C GLY A 166 20.29 6.90 5.25
N ASP A 167 19.35 6.63 6.15
CA ASP A 167 19.37 5.45 7.00
C ASP A 167 18.64 4.29 6.33
N LYS A 168 19.37 3.19 6.08
CA LYS A 168 18.85 2.00 5.40
C LYS A 168 18.45 0.92 6.39
N PHE A 169 17.26 0.37 6.19
CA PHE A 169 16.71 -0.70 7.00
C PHE A 169 16.25 -1.86 6.13
N LEU A 170 16.58 -3.08 6.54
CA LEU A 170 16.13 -4.28 5.86
C LEU A 170 14.80 -4.81 6.41
N ASP A 171 13.92 -5.22 5.51
CA ASP A 171 12.68 -5.92 5.79
C ASP A 171 12.60 -7.18 4.92
N TYR A 172 12.43 -8.34 5.55
CA TYR A 172 12.29 -9.60 4.83
C TYR A 172 11.24 -10.48 5.47
N GLY A 173 10.60 -11.30 4.64
CA GLY A 173 9.53 -12.16 5.12
C GLY A 173 9.09 -13.18 4.09
N ALA A 174 8.19 -14.05 4.54
CA ALA A 174 7.55 -15.06 3.73
C ALA A 174 6.02 -14.87 3.75
N THR A 175 5.38 -15.30 2.67
CA THR A 175 3.95 -15.23 2.47
C THR A 175 3.39 -16.59 2.06
N ILE A 176 2.18 -16.89 2.51
CA ILE A 176 1.36 -18.00 2.03
C ILE A 176 -0.07 -17.51 1.85
N GLY A 177 -0.75 -17.99 0.81
CA GLY A 177 -2.12 -17.61 0.55
C GLY A 177 -2.93 -18.71 -0.08
N ILE A 178 -4.23 -18.69 0.19
CA ILE A 178 -5.22 -19.55 -0.43
C ILE A 178 -6.39 -18.70 -0.92
N GLY A 179 -6.84 -18.93 -2.14
CA GLY A 179 -7.99 -18.26 -2.74
C GLY A 179 -8.97 -19.26 -3.32
N LEU A 180 -10.27 -18.98 -3.20
CA LEU A 180 -11.35 -19.74 -3.81
C LEU A 180 -12.10 -18.85 -4.78
N GLU A 181 -12.10 -19.22 -6.06
CA GLU A 181 -12.96 -18.61 -7.08
C GLU A 181 -14.24 -19.42 -7.20
N TYR A 182 -15.39 -18.74 -7.24
CA TYR A 182 -16.71 -19.36 -7.25
C TYR A 182 -17.69 -18.59 -8.15
N PHE A 183 -18.83 -19.22 -8.45
CA PHE A 183 -19.85 -18.68 -9.38
C PHE A 183 -19.31 -18.24 -10.74
N SER A 184 -18.67 -19.14 -11.50
CA SER A 184 -18.13 -18.84 -12.83
C SER A 184 -17.08 -17.73 -12.85
N ASN A 185 -16.21 -17.73 -11.84
CA ASN A 185 -15.12 -16.75 -11.62
C ASN A 185 -15.64 -15.31 -11.50
N SER A 186 -16.87 -15.13 -11.02
CA SER A 186 -17.44 -13.81 -10.75
C SER A 186 -17.15 -13.33 -9.33
N GLN A 187 -16.85 -14.27 -8.43
CA GLN A 187 -16.59 -13.99 -7.04
C GLN A 187 -15.34 -14.73 -6.57
N SER A 188 -14.60 -14.11 -5.65
CA SER A 188 -13.44 -14.74 -5.01
C SER A 188 -13.38 -14.42 -3.51
N ILE A 189 -12.86 -15.38 -2.76
CA ILE A 189 -12.42 -15.18 -1.37
C ILE A 189 -10.94 -15.51 -1.33
N ASP A 190 -10.14 -14.61 -0.78
CA ASP A 190 -8.69 -14.76 -0.69
C ASP A 190 -8.24 -14.55 0.76
N PHE A 191 -7.42 -15.47 1.27
CA PHE A 191 -6.73 -15.37 2.54
C PHE A 191 -5.24 -15.38 2.30
N ALA A 192 -4.51 -14.47 2.93
CA ALA A 192 -3.05 -14.45 2.89
C ALA A 192 -2.47 -14.18 4.27
N PHE A 193 -1.41 -14.91 4.59
CA PHE A 193 -0.64 -14.77 5.81
C PHE A 193 0.78 -14.35 5.45
N ARG A 194 1.36 -13.47 6.26
CA ARG A 194 2.72 -12.97 6.12
C ARG A 194 3.39 -12.98 7.48
N ALA A 195 4.63 -13.46 7.53
CA ALA A 195 5.50 -13.32 8.69
C ALA A 195 6.86 -12.79 8.24
N GLY A 196 7.42 -11.86 8.99
CA GLY A 196 8.66 -11.20 8.62
C GLY A 196 9.42 -10.60 9.79
N LYS A 197 10.59 -10.09 9.47
CA LYS A 197 11.47 -9.34 10.37
C LYS A 197 11.91 -8.07 9.65
N LYS A 198 11.85 -6.96 10.37
CA LYS A 198 12.32 -5.65 9.92
C LYS A 198 13.32 -5.11 10.92
N GLU A 199 14.39 -4.49 10.46
CA GLU A 199 15.29 -3.75 11.34
C GLU A 199 14.54 -2.64 12.07
N SER A 200 14.81 -2.50 13.37
CA SER A 200 14.17 -1.46 14.18
C SER A 200 14.75 -0.10 13.84
N ARG A 201 13.85 0.89 13.74
CA ARG A 201 14.24 2.30 13.57
C ARG A 201 14.61 2.98 14.90
N ILE A 202 14.29 2.35 16.02
CA ILE A 202 14.44 2.94 17.37
C ILE A 202 15.64 2.31 18.08
N ALA A 203 15.84 1.00 17.92
CA ALA A 203 16.92 0.25 18.56
C ALA A 203 17.91 -0.31 17.53
N ASN A 204 19.10 0.30 17.47
CA ASN A 204 20.15 -0.11 16.53
C ASN A 204 20.57 -1.57 16.77
N GLY A 205 20.61 -2.36 15.69
CA GLY A 205 20.99 -3.78 15.74
C GLY A 205 19.87 -4.73 16.18
N GLU A 206 18.66 -4.21 16.45
CA GLU A 206 17.50 -5.04 16.79
C GLU A 206 16.56 -5.24 15.60
N TYR A 207 15.79 -6.34 15.65
CA TYR A 207 14.79 -6.69 14.65
C TYR A 207 13.40 -6.78 15.27
N GLU A 208 12.45 -6.09 14.65
CA GLU A 208 11.02 -6.17 14.92
C GLU A 208 10.43 -7.36 14.15
N LYS A 209 9.85 -8.33 14.87
CA LYS A 209 9.12 -9.45 14.27
C LYS A 209 7.67 -9.06 14.10
N TYR A 210 7.06 -9.43 12.98
CA TYR A 210 5.65 -9.16 12.74
C TYR A 210 4.97 -10.31 12.01
N ILE A 211 3.65 -10.33 12.19
CA ILE A 211 2.73 -11.20 11.49
C ILE A 211 1.61 -10.32 10.94
N SER A 212 1.19 -10.58 9.70
CA SER A 212 0.07 -9.90 9.06
C SER A 212 -0.87 -10.93 8.45
N PHE A 213 -2.16 -10.71 8.65
CA PHE A 213 -3.23 -11.50 8.06
C PHE A 213 -4.07 -10.61 7.15
N HIS A 214 -4.31 -11.08 5.94
CA HIS A 214 -5.09 -10.38 4.93
C HIS A 214 -6.27 -11.26 4.51
N PHE A 215 -7.46 -10.67 4.47
CA PHE A 215 -8.64 -11.29 3.90
C PHE A 215 -9.19 -10.37 2.80
N GLY A 216 -9.62 -10.96 1.68
CA GLY A 216 -10.18 -10.25 0.55
C GLY A 216 -11.44 -10.95 0.06
N PHE A 217 -12.45 -10.17 -0.26
CA PHE A 217 -13.64 -10.63 -0.96
C PHE A 217 -13.80 -9.81 -2.23
N THR A 218 -13.91 -10.49 -3.37
CA THR A 218 -14.27 -9.86 -4.65
C THR A 218 -15.66 -10.33 -5.01
N THR A 219 -16.56 -9.38 -5.22
CA THR A 219 -17.88 -9.64 -5.81
C THR A 219 -18.02 -8.83 -7.09
N GLY A 220 -18.19 -9.53 -8.21
CA GLY A 220 -18.37 -8.90 -9.51
C GLY A 220 -19.59 -9.49 -10.19
N GLU A 221 -20.71 -8.78 -10.21
CA GLU A 221 -21.77 -9.12 -11.16
C GLU A 221 -21.27 -8.77 -12.57
N LYS A 222 -21.43 -9.69 -13.52
CA LYS A 222 -21.19 -9.39 -14.94
C LYS A 222 -22.46 -8.75 -15.52
N TRP A 223 -22.56 -7.43 -15.46
CA TRP A 223 -23.75 -6.66 -15.87
C TRP A 223 -24.07 -6.78 -17.37
N PHE A 224 -23.12 -7.26 -18.18
CA PHE A 224 -23.27 -7.41 -19.63
C PHE A 224 -22.73 -8.75 -20.13
N MET A 225 -23.37 -9.86 -19.74
CA MET A 225 -23.15 -11.13 -20.43
C MET A 225 -24.11 -11.27 -21.60
N LYS A 226 -23.57 -11.31 -22.82
CA LYS A 226 -24.34 -11.70 -24.01
C LYS A 226 -24.71 -13.18 -23.89
N SER A 227 -25.90 -13.44 -23.34
CA SER A 227 -26.52 -14.76 -23.35
C SER A 227 -26.81 -15.17 -24.80
N ARG A 228 -26.10 -16.16 -25.33
CA ARG A 228 -26.59 -16.90 -26.51
C ARG A 228 -27.72 -17.80 -26.03
N ARG A 229 -28.97 -17.46 -26.39
CA ARG A 229 -30.07 -18.42 -26.31
C ARG A 229 -29.71 -19.60 -27.21
N LYS A 230 -29.71 -20.81 -26.63
CA LYS A 230 -29.76 -22.06 -27.38
C LYS A 230 -31.17 -22.26 -27.91
#